data_AF-A0A3N2RDT1-F1
#
_entry.id   AF-A0A3N2RDT1-F1
#
_cell.length_a   1.000
_cell.length_b   1.000
_cell.length_c   1.000
_cell.angle_alpha   90.00
_cell.angle_beta   90.00
_cell.angle_gamma   90.00
#
_symmetry.space_group_name_H-M   'P 1'
#
loop_
_entity.id
_entity.type
_entity.pdbx_description
1 polymer ?
#
loop_
_entity_poly.entity_id
_entity_poly.type
_entity_poly.pdbx_seq_one_letter_code
_entity_poly.pdbx_strand_id
1 'polypeptide(L)'
;MKLPNAIANNARRLAPLLLPLALVLPMAQAQAQSFVTLRTWPAGSFSTGWTSIVDTPNGILYYNAQNGSAAVGRIDSSGNHVTIRSYPAGAFATGWTSIVYTPNGLLFYNAQTGAGGIGTLDSAGNHTTHTTYPNGAFALGWNRVVYSPNGILFYNQSTGAGGTGRVD
;
A
#
# COMPACT_ATOMS: atom_id res chain seq x y z
N MET A 1 -69.76 39.86 55.37
CA MET A 1 -68.71 39.06 56.02
C MET A 1 -67.43 39.20 55.17
N LYS A 2 -66.44 39.89 55.74
CA LYS A 2 -65.09 40.31 55.30
C LYS A 2 -64.83 40.85 53.86
N LEU A 3 -64.59 42.16 53.90
CA LEU A 3 -63.86 43.12 53.04
C LEU A 3 -62.42 42.67 52.60
N PRO A 4 -61.73 43.44 51.73
CA PRO A 4 -61.00 43.05 50.51
C PRO A 4 -59.47 43.03 50.74
N ASN A 5 -58.65 42.97 49.68
CA ASN A 5 -57.46 43.84 49.63
C ASN A 5 -56.81 43.98 48.25
N ALA A 6 -56.44 45.24 47.99
CA ALA A 6 -55.80 45.76 46.80
C ALA A 6 -54.46 45.08 46.48
N ILE A 7 -54.17 44.92 45.19
CA ILE A 7 -52.81 44.66 44.73
C ILE A 7 -52.34 45.88 43.95
N ALA A 8 -51.37 46.57 44.58
CA ALA A 8 -50.58 47.64 44.03
C ALA A 8 -49.87 47.21 42.74
N ASN A 9 -49.91 48.09 41.75
CA ASN A 9 -49.31 47.92 40.44
C ASN A 9 -47.78 48.09 40.54
N ASN A 10 -47.06 47.01 40.91
CA ASN A 10 -45.60 47.00 40.89
C ASN A 10 -45.10 46.64 39.49
N ALA A 11 -44.86 47.66 38.67
CA ALA A 11 -44.16 47.54 37.40
C ALA A 11 -42.72 47.03 37.63
N ARG A 12 -42.52 45.72 37.55
CA ARG A 12 -41.17 45.12 37.50
C ARG A 12 -40.60 45.39 36.10
N ARG A 13 -39.60 46.28 36.03
CA ARG A 13 -38.77 46.46 34.84
C ARG A 13 -38.01 45.16 34.57
N LEU A 14 -38.33 44.49 33.47
CA LEU A 14 -37.56 43.36 32.97
C LEU A 14 -36.26 43.91 32.36
N ALA A 15 -35.12 43.59 32.96
CA ALA A 15 -33.84 43.77 32.30
C ALA A 15 -33.72 42.71 31.19
N PRO A 16 -33.33 43.06 29.95
CA PRO A 16 -33.15 42.07 28.91
C PRO A 16 -31.90 41.25 29.23
N LEU A 17 -32.08 39.97 29.47
CA LEU A 17 -30.99 39.00 29.57
C LEU A 17 -30.46 38.75 28.14
N LEU A 18 -29.38 39.42 27.75
CA LEU A 18 -28.66 39.05 26.53
C LEU A 18 -27.96 37.70 26.79
N LEU A 19 -28.54 36.62 26.25
CA LEU A 19 -27.82 35.37 26.08
C LEU A 19 -26.75 35.58 25.01
N PRO A 20 -25.46 35.37 25.29
CA PRO A 20 -24.46 35.35 24.23
C PRO A 20 -24.79 34.17 23.30
N LEU A 21 -25.02 34.47 22.02
CA LEU A 21 -25.14 33.47 20.98
C LEU A 21 -23.78 32.79 20.84
N ALA A 22 -23.61 31.61 21.44
CA ALA A 22 -22.40 30.82 21.26
C ALA A 22 -22.30 30.41 19.79
N LEU A 23 -21.27 30.92 19.09
CA LEU A 23 -20.91 30.46 17.76
C LEU A 23 -20.41 29.01 17.89
N VAL A 24 -21.28 28.04 17.61
CA VAL A 24 -20.88 26.64 17.48
C VAL A 24 -20.16 26.50 16.14
N LEU A 25 -18.83 26.54 16.16
CA LEU A 25 -18.03 26.13 15.01
C LEU A 25 -18.31 24.64 14.76
N PRO A 26 -18.68 24.21 13.54
CA PRO A 26 -18.77 22.79 13.25
C PRO A 26 -17.38 22.19 13.45
N MET A 27 -17.24 21.35 14.48
CA MET A 27 -16.06 20.53 14.62
C MET A 27 -16.01 19.62 13.40
N ALA A 28 -15.01 19.78 12.53
CA ALA A 28 -14.77 18.82 11.47
C ALA A 28 -14.58 17.46 12.13
N GLN A 29 -15.56 16.56 11.96
CA GLN A 29 -15.44 15.19 12.43
C GLN A 29 -14.30 14.56 11.64
N ALA A 30 -13.14 14.40 12.27
CA ALA A 30 -12.08 13.58 11.72
C ALA A 30 -12.66 12.17 11.53
N GLN A 31 -12.83 11.73 10.28
CA GLN A 31 -13.19 10.34 10.01
C GLN A 31 -12.07 9.46 10.59
N ALA A 32 -12.39 8.70 11.63
CA ALA A 32 -11.49 7.69 12.14
C ALA A 32 -11.28 6.65 11.04
N GLN A 33 -10.03 6.48 10.61
CA GLN A 33 -9.67 5.38 9.71
C GLN A 33 -9.65 4.08 10.53
N SER A 34 -10.28 3.03 10.01
CA SER A 34 -10.27 1.70 10.60
C SER A 34 -9.77 0.67 9.59
N PHE A 35 -9.02 -0.31 10.07
CA PHE A 35 -8.69 -1.51 9.30
C PHE A 35 -9.82 -2.55 9.44
N VAL A 36 -10.18 -3.22 8.34
CA VAL A 36 -11.19 -4.29 8.32
C VAL A 36 -10.59 -5.53 7.68
N THR A 37 -10.62 -6.66 8.38
CA THR A 37 -10.31 -7.97 7.78
C THR A 37 -11.50 -8.42 6.93
N LEU A 38 -11.33 -8.43 5.61
CA LEU A 38 -12.37 -8.92 4.68
C LEU A 38 -12.45 -10.44 4.67
N ARG A 39 -11.29 -11.11 4.65
CA ARG A 39 -11.19 -12.57 4.54
C ARG A 39 -9.91 -13.08 5.18
N THR A 40 -10.00 -14.26 5.78
CA THR A 40 -8.87 -15.03 6.30
C THR A 40 -8.88 -16.40 5.64
N TRP A 41 -7.72 -16.88 5.22
CA TRP A 41 -7.56 -18.23 4.68
C TRP A 41 -6.78 -19.11 5.66
N PRO A 42 -7.14 -20.39 5.82
CA PRO A 42 -6.38 -21.31 6.65
C PRO A 42 -4.98 -21.59 6.06
N ALA A 43 -4.05 -22.05 6.90
CA ALA A 43 -2.72 -22.47 6.46
C ALA A 43 -2.83 -23.54 5.35
N GLY A 44 -1.99 -23.42 4.32
CA GLY A 44 -2.02 -24.30 3.13
C GLY A 44 -2.94 -23.83 2.00
N SER A 45 -3.67 -22.72 2.16
CA SER A 45 -4.55 -22.20 1.09
C SER A 45 -3.79 -21.60 -0.10
N PHE A 46 -2.52 -21.25 0.08
CA PHE A 46 -1.63 -20.74 -0.97
C PHE A 46 -0.44 -21.67 -1.12
N SER A 47 0.09 -21.77 -2.35
CA SER A 47 1.38 -22.40 -2.59
C SER A 47 2.47 -21.75 -1.73
N THR A 48 3.41 -22.57 -1.25
CA THR A 48 4.51 -22.12 -0.40
C THR A 48 5.74 -21.73 -1.24
N GLY A 49 6.71 -21.06 -0.61
CA GLY A 49 8.00 -20.75 -1.23
C GLY A 49 8.05 -19.45 -2.04
N TRP A 50 6.97 -18.66 -2.07
CA TRP A 50 7.04 -17.29 -2.60
C TRP A 50 8.01 -16.46 -1.75
N THR A 51 9.03 -15.89 -2.40
CA THR A 51 10.07 -15.06 -1.79
C THR A 51 9.84 -13.57 -2.04
N SER A 52 9.01 -13.23 -3.03
CA SER A 52 8.61 -11.85 -3.31
C SER A 52 7.14 -11.81 -3.71
N ILE A 53 6.44 -10.82 -3.18
CA ILE A 53 5.03 -10.55 -3.46
C ILE A 53 4.93 -9.05 -3.71
N VAL A 54 4.47 -8.66 -4.91
CA VAL A 54 4.51 -7.27 -5.37
C VAL A 54 3.16 -6.89 -5.94
N ASP A 55 2.58 -5.82 -5.42
CA ASP A 55 1.37 -5.23 -5.99
C ASP A 55 1.71 -4.44 -7.27
N THR A 56 0.82 -4.54 -8.26
CA THR A 56 0.90 -3.82 -9.54
C THR A 56 -0.51 -3.42 -9.96
N PRO A 57 -0.68 -2.43 -10.85
CA PRO A 57 -2.00 -2.06 -11.37
C PRO A 57 -2.75 -3.22 -12.05
N ASN A 58 -2.03 -4.24 -12.52
CA ASN A 58 -2.60 -5.37 -13.25
C ASN A 58 -2.76 -6.64 -12.41
N GLY A 59 -2.34 -6.62 -11.14
CA GLY A 59 -2.45 -7.75 -10.21
C GLY A 59 -1.25 -7.87 -9.28
N ILE A 60 -1.30 -8.87 -8.41
CA ILE A 60 -0.26 -9.19 -7.44
C ILE A 60 0.67 -10.24 -8.05
N LEU A 61 1.94 -9.91 -8.25
CA LEU A 61 2.97 -10.85 -8.68
C LEU A 61 3.52 -11.60 -7.47
N TYR A 62 3.47 -12.92 -7.52
CA TYR A 62 4.15 -13.83 -6.59
C TYR A 62 5.35 -14.44 -7.32
N TYR A 63 6.52 -14.46 -6.69
CA TYR A 63 7.74 -14.99 -7.29
C TYR A 63 8.52 -15.85 -6.29
N ASN A 64 9.12 -16.93 -6.79
CA ASN A 64 9.98 -17.84 -6.02
C ASN A 64 11.44 -17.74 -6.51
N ALA A 65 12.31 -17.18 -5.68
CA ALA A 65 13.73 -16.98 -6.02
C ALA A 65 14.53 -18.28 -6.17
N GLN A 66 14.09 -19.38 -5.58
CA GLN A 66 14.83 -20.64 -5.61
C GLN A 66 14.71 -21.35 -6.96
N ASN A 67 13.53 -21.30 -7.58
CA ASN A 67 13.25 -22.07 -8.80
C ASN A 67 12.68 -21.24 -9.96
N GLY A 68 12.45 -19.94 -9.77
CA GLY A 68 11.99 -19.05 -10.83
C GLY A 68 10.53 -19.27 -11.26
N SER A 69 9.73 -19.99 -10.45
CA SER A 69 8.28 -20.01 -10.65
C SER A 69 7.65 -18.69 -10.23
N ALA A 70 6.47 -18.40 -10.78
CA ALA A 70 5.69 -17.22 -10.43
C ALA A 70 4.19 -17.46 -10.60
N ALA A 71 3.39 -16.55 -10.06
CA ALA A 71 1.96 -16.49 -10.31
C ALA A 71 1.48 -15.04 -10.27
N VAL A 72 0.35 -14.77 -10.92
CA VAL A 72 -0.34 -13.48 -10.83
C VAL A 72 -1.70 -13.72 -10.23
N GLY A 73 -1.96 -13.06 -9.11
CA GLY A 73 -3.23 -13.09 -8.41
C GLY A 73 -3.97 -11.76 -8.48
N ARG A 74 -5.26 -11.79 -8.16
CA ARG A 74 -6.09 -10.60 -7.91
C ARG A 74 -6.95 -10.81 -6.69
N ILE A 75 -7.23 -9.72 -5.99
CA ILE A 75 -8.16 -9.68 -4.87
C ILE A 75 -9.31 -8.75 -5.24
N ASP A 76 -10.55 -9.24 -5.14
CA ASP A 76 -11.73 -8.41 -5.37
C ASP A 76 -12.09 -7.56 -4.14
N SER A 77 -13.10 -6.69 -4.27
CA SER A 77 -13.56 -5.81 -3.17
C SER A 77 -14.16 -6.57 -1.98
N SER A 78 -14.52 -7.84 -2.14
CA SER A 78 -14.99 -8.72 -1.07
C SER A 78 -13.85 -9.54 -0.44
N GLY A 79 -12.62 -9.32 -0.87
CA GLY A 79 -11.44 -10.03 -0.40
C GLY A 79 -11.26 -11.43 -1.01
N ASN A 80 -12.00 -11.81 -2.07
CA ASN A 80 -11.75 -13.09 -2.74
C ASN A 80 -10.49 -13.01 -3.59
N HIS A 81 -9.62 -14.00 -3.44
CA HIS A 81 -8.38 -14.11 -4.21
C HIS A 81 -8.55 -15.11 -5.36
N VAL A 82 -8.11 -14.74 -6.56
CA VAL A 82 -8.03 -15.63 -7.72
C VAL A 82 -6.65 -15.56 -8.37
N THR A 83 -6.11 -16.70 -8.77
CA THR A 83 -4.91 -16.76 -9.62
C THR A 83 -5.35 -16.65 -11.06
N ILE A 84 -4.87 -15.62 -11.78
CA ILE A 84 -5.20 -15.38 -13.19
C ILE A 84 -4.12 -15.92 -14.14
N ARG A 85 -2.88 -16.10 -13.65
CA ARG A 85 -1.77 -16.66 -14.42
C ARG A 85 -0.84 -17.44 -13.51
N SER A 86 -0.35 -18.57 -14.02
CA SER A 86 0.72 -19.35 -13.39
C SER A 86 1.90 -19.46 -14.33
N TYR A 87 3.11 -19.47 -13.75
CA TYR A 87 4.38 -19.64 -14.42
C TYR A 87 5.11 -20.83 -13.79
N PRO A 88 5.49 -21.85 -14.58
CA PRO A 88 6.22 -23.00 -14.05
C PRO A 88 7.63 -22.61 -13.58
N ALA A 89 8.30 -23.51 -12.86
CA ALA A 89 9.70 -23.33 -12.51
C ALA A 89 10.56 -23.08 -13.77
N GLY A 90 11.55 -22.20 -13.66
CA GLY A 90 12.41 -21.77 -14.75
C GLY A 90 11.78 -20.72 -15.70
N ALA A 91 10.53 -20.32 -15.48
CA ALA A 91 9.90 -19.27 -16.29
C ALA A 91 10.52 -17.88 -16.07
N PHE A 92 11.04 -17.63 -14.87
CA PHE A 92 11.84 -16.45 -14.53
C PHE A 92 13.26 -16.89 -14.17
N ALA A 93 14.22 -15.98 -14.33
CA ALA A 93 15.55 -16.16 -13.74
C ALA A 93 15.42 -16.32 -12.20
N THR A 94 16.32 -17.10 -11.62
CA THR A 94 16.37 -17.35 -10.17
C THR A 94 17.18 -16.27 -9.45
N GLY A 95 17.03 -16.21 -8.13
CA GLY A 95 17.87 -15.38 -7.27
C GLY A 95 17.52 -13.89 -7.23
N TRP A 96 16.39 -13.45 -7.79
CA TRP A 96 15.96 -12.07 -7.57
C TRP A 96 15.68 -11.86 -6.08
N THR A 97 16.40 -10.93 -5.47
CA THR A 97 16.28 -10.60 -4.04
C THR A 97 15.29 -9.48 -3.78
N SER A 98 14.98 -8.69 -4.81
CA SER A 98 14.01 -7.61 -4.73
C SER A 98 13.30 -7.47 -6.06
N ILE A 99 11.99 -7.30 -5.98
CA ILE A 99 11.15 -6.97 -7.11
C ILE A 99 10.31 -5.79 -6.64
N VAL A 100 10.28 -4.72 -7.42
CA VAL A 100 9.53 -3.51 -7.08
C VAL A 100 8.76 -3.03 -8.30
N TYR A 101 7.50 -2.66 -8.10
CA TYR A 101 6.69 -2.02 -9.12
C TYR A 101 7.04 -0.53 -9.25
N THR A 102 7.07 -0.05 -10.48
CA THR A 102 7.12 1.37 -10.85
C THR A 102 6.12 1.62 -12.00
N PRO A 103 5.68 2.86 -12.25
CA PRO A 103 4.83 3.18 -13.40
C PRO A 103 5.37 2.72 -14.76
N ASN A 104 6.70 2.66 -14.89
CA ASN A 104 7.37 2.26 -16.12
C ASN A 104 7.74 0.76 -16.16
N GLY A 105 7.36 -0.02 -15.14
CA GLY A 105 7.56 -1.47 -15.10
C GLY A 105 8.01 -2.00 -13.74
N LEU A 106 8.17 -3.32 -13.69
CA LEU A 106 8.75 -4.06 -12.58
C LEU A 106 10.28 -4.05 -12.72
N LEU A 107 10.97 -3.57 -11.70
CA LEU A 107 12.41 -3.74 -11.57
C LEU A 107 12.70 -4.99 -10.74
N PHE A 108 13.48 -5.90 -11.32
CA PHE A 108 14.06 -7.07 -10.67
C PHE A 108 15.52 -6.77 -10.34
N TYR A 109 15.95 -7.13 -9.13
CA TYR A 109 17.32 -6.90 -8.66
C TYR A 109 17.85 -8.09 -7.86
N ASN A 110 19.11 -8.44 -8.09
CA ASN A 110 19.86 -9.46 -7.36
C ASN A 110 20.98 -8.82 -6.53
N ALA A 111 20.85 -8.87 -5.20
CA ALA A 111 21.76 -8.22 -4.26
C ALA A 111 23.15 -8.85 -4.20
N GLN A 112 23.27 -10.13 -4.56
CA GLN A 112 24.52 -10.88 -4.53
C GLN A 112 25.34 -10.64 -5.79
N THR A 113 24.69 -10.53 -6.95
CA THR A 113 25.38 -10.41 -8.24
C THR A 113 25.36 -9.02 -8.82
N GLY A 114 24.45 -8.14 -8.38
CA GLY A 114 24.26 -6.83 -8.98
C GLY A 114 23.59 -6.89 -10.36
N ALA A 115 23.03 -8.04 -10.74
CA ALA A 115 22.20 -8.15 -11.93
C ALA A 115 20.84 -7.48 -11.72
N GLY A 116 20.20 -7.14 -12.83
CA GLY A 116 18.84 -6.62 -12.81
C GLY A 116 18.06 -6.92 -14.09
N GLY A 117 16.79 -6.57 -14.09
CA GLY A 117 15.95 -6.63 -15.27
C GLY A 117 14.74 -5.72 -15.13
N ILE A 118 14.23 -5.24 -16.25
CA ILE A 118 12.98 -4.49 -16.32
C ILE A 118 12.00 -5.29 -17.15
N GLY A 119 10.79 -5.46 -16.63
CA GLY A 119 9.69 -6.08 -17.34
C GLY A 119 8.35 -5.43 -17.02
N THR A 120 7.33 -5.76 -17.80
CA THR A 120 5.96 -5.31 -17.55
C THR A 120 5.05 -6.49 -17.34
N LEU A 121 3.95 -6.25 -16.63
CA LEU A 121 2.85 -7.19 -16.47
C LEU A 121 1.60 -6.60 -17.10
N ASP A 122 0.95 -7.33 -18.02
CA ASP A 122 -0.30 -6.89 -18.62
C ASP A 122 -1.54 -7.33 -17.80
N SER A 123 -2.72 -6.90 -18.23
CA SER A 123 -3.99 -7.18 -17.55
C SER A 123 -4.46 -8.65 -17.64
N ALA A 124 -3.85 -9.47 -18.48
CA ALA A 124 -4.04 -10.92 -18.48
C ALA A 124 -3.01 -11.63 -17.57
N GLY A 125 -2.12 -10.88 -16.93
CA GLY A 125 -1.05 -11.40 -16.11
C GLY A 125 0.15 -11.87 -16.95
N ASN A 126 0.28 -11.49 -18.22
CA ASN A 126 1.46 -11.81 -19.02
C ASN A 126 2.63 -10.90 -18.66
N HIS A 127 3.75 -11.51 -18.27
CA HIS A 127 5.02 -10.84 -18.08
C HIS A 127 5.80 -10.76 -19.40
N THR A 128 6.42 -9.60 -19.65
CA THR A 128 7.38 -9.39 -20.75
C THR A 128 8.63 -8.72 -20.20
N THR A 129 9.81 -9.28 -20.48
CA THR A 129 11.10 -8.65 -20.15
C THR A 129 11.51 -7.70 -21.27
N HIS A 130 11.81 -6.44 -20.94
CA HIS A 130 12.25 -5.42 -21.88
C HIS A 130 13.75 -5.18 -21.84
N THR A 131 14.35 -5.30 -20.67
CA THR A 131 15.78 -5.01 -20.47
C THR A 131 16.36 -5.95 -19.45
N THR A 132 17.61 -6.37 -19.69
CA THR A 132 18.40 -7.16 -18.75
C THR A 132 19.72 -6.45 -18.48
N TYR A 133 20.16 -6.54 -17.23
CA TYR A 133 21.42 -5.98 -16.78
C TYR A 133 22.29 -7.13 -16.26
N PRO A 134 23.54 -7.24 -16.75
CA PRO A 134 24.43 -8.33 -16.37
C PRO A 134 24.88 -8.21 -14.90
N ASN A 135 25.53 -9.25 -14.40
CA ASN A 135 26.19 -9.20 -13.09
C ASN A 135 27.15 -7.99 -13.01
N GLY A 136 27.13 -7.29 -11.88
CA GLY A 136 27.93 -6.10 -11.62
C GLY A 136 27.36 -4.80 -12.19
N ALA A 137 26.20 -4.81 -12.85
CA ALA A 137 25.57 -3.60 -13.38
C ALA A 137 25.09 -2.65 -12.28
N PHE A 138 24.68 -3.19 -11.13
CA PHE A 138 24.29 -2.43 -9.94
C PHE A 138 25.22 -2.71 -8.78
N ALA A 139 25.32 -1.75 -7.86
CA ALA A 139 25.97 -1.97 -6.57
C ALA A 139 25.31 -3.13 -5.81
N LEU A 140 26.11 -3.84 -5.01
CA LEU A 140 25.71 -5.05 -4.30
C LEU A 140 25.12 -4.74 -2.92
N GLY A 141 24.41 -5.72 -2.36
CA GLY A 141 24.03 -5.73 -0.94
C GLY A 141 22.80 -4.89 -0.57
N TRP A 142 22.08 -4.31 -1.52
CA TRP A 142 20.80 -3.68 -1.21
C TRP A 142 19.79 -4.75 -0.76
N ASN A 143 19.24 -4.58 0.45
CA ASN A 143 18.32 -5.57 1.05
C ASN A 143 16.95 -4.97 1.40
N ARG A 144 16.74 -3.69 1.09
CA ARG A 144 15.44 -3.03 1.04
C ARG A 144 15.40 -2.19 -0.23
N VAL A 145 14.37 -2.39 -1.04
CA VAL A 145 14.15 -1.63 -2.28
C VAL A 145 12.70 -1.20 -2.29
N VAL A 146 12.45 0.09 -2.48
CA VAL A 146 11.11 0.66 -2.47
C VAL A 146 10.96 1.74 -3.52
N TYR A 147 9.78 1.78 -4.14
CA TYR A 147 9.41 2.82 -5.09
C TYR A 147 8.74 4.01 -4.40
N SER A 148 8.99 5.19 -4.94
CA SER A 148 8.28 6.44 -4.68
C SER A 148 8.02 7.16 -6.00
N PRO A 149 7.06 8.10 -6.08
CA PRO A 149 6.79 8.86 -7.31
C PRO A 149 8.02 9.47 -8.00
N ASN A 150 9.06 9.81 -7.22
CA ASN A 150 10.28 10.46 -7.72
C ASN A 150 11.46 9.49 -7.94
N GLY A 151 11.25 8.18 -7.78
CA GLY A 151 12.29 7.18 -8.00
C GLY A 151 12.26 6.02 -7.01
N ILE A 152 13.29 5.19 -7.09
CA ILE A 152 13.49 3.97 -6.30
C ILE A 152 14.60 4.23 -5.30
N LEU A 153 14.35 3.93 -4.02
CA LEU A 153 15.38 3.87 -3.00
C LEU A 153 15.88 2.44 -2.85
N PHE A 154 17.19 2.28 -2.91
CA PHE A 154 17.91 1.09 -2.49
C PHE A 154 18.56 1.37 -1.14
N TYR A 155 18.40 0.46 -0.19
CA TYR A 155 18.90 0.60 1.16
C TYR A 155 19.49 -0.71 1.68
N ASN A 156 20.59 -0.60 2.40
CA ASN A 156 21.21 -1.71 3.11
C ASN A 156 21.01 -1.52 4.62
N GLN A 157 20.19 -2.37 5.23
CA GLN A 157 19.88 -2.30 6.67
C GLN A 157 21.08 -2.51 7.60
N SER A 158 22.12 -3.22 7.17
CA SER A 158 23.25 -3.52 8.05
C SER A 158 24.30 -2.42 8.05
N THR A 159 24.42 -1.66 6.97
CA THR A 159 25.42 -0.59 6.83
C THR A 159 24.83 0.80 6.86
N GLY A 160 23.51 0.94 6.67
CA GLY A 160 22.85 2.23 6.51
C GLY A 160 23.10 2.91 5.17
N ALA A 161 23.87 2.28 4.26
CA ALA A 161 24.10 2.81 2.93
C ALA A 161 22.80 2.85 2.13
N GLY A 162 22.71 3.81 1.21
CA GLY A 162 21.60 3.89 0.26
C GLY A 162 22.00 4.50 -1.07
N GLY A 163 21.17 4.24 -2.07
CA GLY A 163 21.29 4.83 -3.40
C GLY A 163 19.90 5.03 -4.00
N THR A 164 19.76 5.98 -4.92
CA THR A 164 18.51 6.22 -5.63
C THR A 164 18.66 5.93 -7.12
N GLY A 165 17.60 5.45 -7.74
CA GLY A 165 17.54 5.25 -9.19
C GLY A 165 16.12 5.47 -9.73
N ARG A 166 15.92 5.27 -11.03
CA ARG A 166 14.61 5.30 -11.68
C ARG A 166 14.58 4.30 -12.83
N VAL A 167 13.38 3.87 -13.18
CA VAL A 167 13.10 3.15 -14.43
C VAL A 167 12.43 4.16 -15.34
N ASP A 168 13.01 4.39 -16.52
CA ASP A 168 12.52 5.34 -17.53
C ASP A 168 11.82 4.60 -18.68
#